data_AF-A0A0F8WJ80-F1
#
_entry.id   AF-A0A0F8WJ80-F1
#
_cell.length_a   1.000
_cell.length_b   1.000
_cell.length_c   1.000
_cell.angle_alpha   90.00
_cell.angle_beta   90.00
_cell.angle_gamma   90.00
#
_symmetry.space_group_name_H-M   'P 1'
#
loop_
_entity.id
_entity.type
_entity.pdbx_description
1 polymer ?
#
loop_
_entity_poly.entity_id
_entity_poly.type
_entity_poly.pdbx_seq_one_letter_code
_entity_poly.pdbx_strand_id
1 'polypeptide(L)' 'MDAREHAVVWRRASEILSERIEKMVKNERAPEVIAATLAAAELANAVAKGYWAEAENAPD' A
#
# COMPACT_ATOMS: atom_id res chain seq x y z
N MET A 1 18.59 2.08 1.74
CA MET A 1 17.24 2.65 1.78
C MET A 1 16.89 2.78 3.25
N ASP A 2 16.61 3.98 3.74
CA ASP A 2 16.24 4.20 5.14
C ASP A 2 14.75 3.90 5.38
N ALA A 3 14.33 3.90 6.65
CA ALA A 3 12.94 3.63 7.01
C ALA A 3 11.96 4.64 6.38
N ARG A 4 12.35 5.92 6.22
CA ARG A 4 11.53 6.95 5.58
C ARG A 4 11.34 6.64 4.09
N GLU A 5 12.39 6.22 3.39
CA GLU A 5 12.35 5.79 1.99
C GLU A 5 11.50 4.53 1.80
N HIS A 6 11.63 3.54 2.69
CA HIS A 6 10.77 2.34 2.68
C HIS A 6 9.29 2.69 2.86
N ALA A 7 8.97 3.59 3.80
CA ALA A 7 7.61 4.05 4.03
C ALA A 7 6.99 4.70 2.78
N VAL A 8 7.75 5.54 2.07
CA VAL A 8 7.32 6.20 0.83
C VAL A 8 7.04 5.18 -0.28
N VAL A 9 7.93 4.20 -0.46
CA VAL A 9 7.76 3.15 -1.48
C VAL A 9 6.47 2.35 -1.25
N TRP A 10 6.27 1.88 -0.02
CA TRP A 10 5.09 1.09 0.34
C TRP A 10 3.80 1.90 0.28
N ARG A 11 3.86 3.19 0.65
CA ARG A 11 2.72 4.09 0.51
C ARG A 11 2.31 4.26 -0.95
N ARG A 12 3.27 4.50 -1.84
CA ARG A 12 3.00 4.64 -3.28
C ARG A 12 2.48 3.34 -3.91
N ALA A 13 2.97 2.18 -3.44
CA ALA A 13 2.46 0.89 -3.88
C ALA A 13 0.97 0.72 -3.50
N SER A 14 0.59 1.09 -2.28
CA SER A 14 -0.82 1.09 -1.84
C SER A 14 -1.70 1.98 -2.72
N GLU A 15 -1.25 3.20 -3.01
CA GLU A 15 -1.99 4.16 -3.86
C GLU A 15 -2.22 3.63 -5.29
N ILE A 16 -1.19 3.05 -5.91
CA ILE A 16 -1.30 2.44 -7.24
C ILE A 16 -2.30 1.27 -7.24
N LEU A 17 -2.32 0.47 -6.18
CA LEU A 17 -3.26 -0.64 -6.06
C LEU A 17 -4.69 -0.12 -5.87
N SER A 18 -4.89 0.93 -5.07
CA SER A 18 -6.20 1.59 -4.92
C SER A 18 -6.74 2.12 -6.25
N GLU A 19 -5.93 2.81 -7.05
CA GLU A 19 -6.33 3.26 -8.39
C GLU A 19 -6.68 2.10 -9.33
N ARG A 20 -5.99 0.97 -9.20
CA ARG A 20 -6.28 -0.24 -9.99
C ARG A 20 -7.60 -0.88 -9.58
N ILE A 21 -7.95 -0.87 -8.30
CA ILE A 21 -9.24 -1.40 -7.81
C ILE A 21 -10.41 -0.66 -8.46
N GLU A 22 -10.35 0.67 -8.56
CA GLU A 22 -11.39 1.44 -9.25
C GLU A 22 -11.57 1.02 -10.71
N LYS A 23 -10.46 0.77 -11.42
CA LYS A 23 -10.48 0.29 -12.81
C LYS A 23 -11.01 -1.14 -12.89
N MET A 24 -10.68 -2.00 -11.93
CA MET A 24 -11.18 -3.38 -11.86
C MET A 24 -12.69 -3.44 -11.63
N VAL A 25 -13.22 -2.57 -10.76
CA VAL A 25 -14.66 -2.43 -10.53
C VAL A 25 -15.37 -1.96 -11.81
N LYS A 26 -14.85 -0.91 -12.46
CA LYS A 26 -15.40 -0.40 -13.73
C LYS A 26 -15.39 -1.44 -14.86
N ASN A 27 -14.41 -2.33 -14.86
CA ASN A 27 -14.26 -3.39 -15.85
C ASN A 27 -14.92 -4.72 -15.43
N GLU A 28 -15.75 -4.72 -14.38
CA GLU A 28 -16.49 -5.89 -13.88
C GLU A 28 -15.61 -7.12 -13.66
N ARG A 29 -14.40 -6.91 -13.11
CA ARG A 29 -13.50 -8.02 -12.75
C ARG A 29 -14.13 -8.86 -11.64
N ALA A 30 -13.77 -10.14 -11.61
CA ALA A 30 -14.26 -11.08 -10.60
C ALA A 30 -14.06 -10.53 -9.17
N PRO A 31 -15.06 -10.62 -8.28
CA PRO A 31 -14.99 -10.08 -6.92
C PRO A 31 -13.76 -10.54 -6.13
N GLU A 32 -13.32 -11.78 -6.32
CA GLU A 32 -12.16 -12.36 -5.64
C GLU A 32 -10.86 -11.66 -6.03
N VAL A 33 -10.74 -11.22 -7.29
CA VAL A 33 -9.58 -10.47 -7.78
C VAL A 33 -9.55 -9.06 -7.20
N ILE A 34 -10.73 -8.42 -7.11
CA ILE A 34 -10.88 -7.10 -6.48
C ILE A 34 -10.52 -7.20 -4.99
N ALA A 35 -11.04 -8.19 -4.28
CA ALA A 35 -10.77 -8.41 -2.86
C ALA A 35 -9.28 -8.69 -2.59
N ALA A 36 -8.63 -9.53 -3.39
CA ALA A 36 -7.20 -9.79 -3.26
C ALA A 36 -6.35 -8.53 -3.49
N THR A 37 -6.74 -7.70 -4.46
CA THR A 37 -6.05 -6.43 -4.74
C THR A 37 -6.25 -5.42 -3.61
N LEU A 38 -7.46 -5.37 -3.02
CA LEU A 38 -7.75 -4.55 -1.85
C LEU A 38 -6.91 -4.96 -0.64
N ALA A 39 -6.86 -6.26 -0.33
CA ALA A 39 -6.04 -6.77 0.77
C ALA A 39 -4.55 -6.43 0.57
N ALA A 40 -4.05 -6.50 -0.67
CA ALA A 40 -2.68 -6.09 -0.98
C ALA A 40 -2.46 -4.57 -0.79
N ALA A 41 -3.43 -3.73 -1.16
CA ALA A 41 -3.36 -2.29 -0.96
C ALA A 41 -3.33 -1.94 0.54
N GLU A 42 -4.16 -2.61 1.34
CA GLU A 42 -4.21 -2.43 2.80
C GLU A 42 -2.93 -2.89 3.48
N LEU A 43 -2.38 -4.05 3.08
CA LEU A 43 -1.10 -4.54 3.59
C LEU A 43 0.04 -3.56 3.27
N ALA A 44 0.14 -3.09 2.04
CA ALA A 44 1.14 -2.11 1.64
C ALA A 44 1.05 -0.83 2.49
N ASN A 45 -0.16 -0.34 2.78
CA ASN A 45 -0.36 0.81 3.65
C ASN A 45 0.04 0.52 5.10
N ALA A 46 -0.22 -0.68 5.61
CA ALA A 46 0.17 -1.08 6.96
C ALA A 46 1.71 -1.16 7.10
N VAL A 47 2.39 -1.73 6.11
CA VAL A 47 3.86 -1.76 6.07
C VAL A 47 4.45 -0.35 6.00
N ALA A 48 3.86 0.54 5.18
CA ALA A 48 4.27 1.93 5.11
C ALA A 48 4.17 2.63 6.48
N LYS A 49 3.09 2.39 7.23
CA LYS A 49 2.92 2.93 8.59
C LYS A 49 3.95 2.39 9.57
N GLY A 50 4.30 1.11 9.47
CA GLY A 50 5.34 0.50 10.31
C GLY A 50 6.70 1.18 10.11
N TYR A 51 7.11 1.34 8.85
CA TYR A 51 8.33 2.06 8.52
C TYR A 51 8.27 3.54 8.86
N TRP A 52 7.09 4.17 8.78
CA TRP A 52 6.93 5.55 9.23
C TRP A 52 7.23 5.70 10.71
N ALA A 53 6.66 4.83 11.54
CA ALA A 53 6.91 4.82 12.97
C ALA A 53 8.38 4.51 13.29
N GLU A 54 9.01 3.59 12.56
CA GLU A 54 10.44 3.31 12.73
C GLU A 54 11.30 4.54 12.43
N ALA A 55 11.02 5.26 11.34
CA ALA A 55 11.74 6.48 10.98
C ALA A 55 11.58 7.60 12.03
N GLU A 56 10.40 7.72 12.64
CA GLU A 56 10.12 8.70 13.70
C GLU A 56 10.82 8.38 15.03
N ASN A 57 11.17 7.11 15.26
CA ASN A 57 11.83 6.64 16.48
C ASN A 57 13.33 6.36 16.29
N ALA A 58 13.88 6.63 15.11
CA ALA A 58 15.31 6.45 14.86
C ALA A 58 16.11 7.48 15.68
N PRO A 59 17.13 7.04 16.46
CA PRO A 59 18.03 7.98 17.13
C PRO A 59 18.86 8.75 16.09
N ASP A 60 19.02 10.07 16.34
CA ASP A 60 19.79 11.01 15.51
C ASP A 60 21.25 10.54 15.23
#